data_AF-A0A848ULL2-F1
#
_entry.id   AF-A0A848ULL2-F1
#
_cell.length_a   1.000
_cell.length_b   1.000
_cell.length_c   1.000
_cell.angle_alpha   90.00
_cell.angle_beta   90.00
_cell.angle_gamma   90.00
#
_symmetry.space_group_name_H-M   'P 1'
#
loop_
_entity.id
_entity.type
_entity.pdbx_description
1 polymer ?
#
loop_
_entity_poly.entity_id
_entity_poly.type
_entity_poly.pdbx_seq_one_letter_code
_entity_poly.pdbx_strand_id
1 'polypeptide(L)' 'GLEPRALYGPTGRNEWVGPVGKGTLEPFAYDKPTMERLWKLSEQETGLDWTL' A
#
# COMPACT_ATOMS: atom_id res chain seq x y z
N GLY A 1 -19.49 -8.13 -5.17
CA GLY A 1 -18.31 -7.63 -5.89
C GLY A 1 -17.42 -6.93 -4.89
N LEU A 2 -16.10 -7.07 -5.00
CA LEU A 2 -15.15 -6.37 -4.13
C LEU A 2 -15.16 -4.88 -4.47
N GLU A 3 -15.05 -4.03 -3.45
CA GLU A 3 -14.95 -2.58 -3.62
C GLU A 3 -13.59 -2.22 -4.26
N PRO A 4 -13.58 -1.50 -5.37
CA PRO A 4 -12.34 -0.97 -5.92
C PRO A 4 -11.74 0.02 -4.91
N ARG A 5 -10.41 0.00 -4.75
CA ARG A 5 -9.67 0.79 -3.75
C ARG A 5 -9.95 0.42 -2.28
N ALA A 6 -10.15 -0.86 -1.99
CA ALA A 6 -10.07 -1.35 -0.62
C ALA A 6 -8.81 -2.20 -0.47
N LEU A 7 -8.12 -2.07 0.67
CA LEU A 7 -7.06 -2.99 1.05
C LEU A 7 -7.74 -4.32 1.41
N TYR A 8 -7.40 -5.39 0.69
CA TYR A 8 -7.88 -6.73 0.99
C TYR A 8 -6.73 -7.55 1.54
N GLY A 9 -6.92 -8.09 2.74
CA GLY A 9 -5.91 -8.87 3.42
C GLY A 9 -6.51 -9.73 4.53
N PRO A 10 -5.69 -10.58 5.16
CA PRO A 10 -6.09 -11.31 6.37
C PRO A 10 -6.50 -10.30 7.45
N THR A 11 -7.70 -10.40 8.02
CA THR A 11 -8.20 -9.40 9.00
C THR A 11 -7.85 -9.68 10.46
N GLY A 12 -6.96 -10.63 10.73
CA GLY A 12 -6.54 -11.02 12.08
C GLY A 12 -5.37 -10.19 12.59
N ARG A 13 -4.58 -10.75 13.51
CA ARG A 13 -3.54 -10.00 14.23
C ARG A 13 -2.56 -9.32 13.26
N ASN A 14 -2.41 -8.00 13.41
CA ASN A 14 -1.61 -7.12 12.56
C ASN A 14 -1.95 -7.15 11.06
N GLU A 15 -3.09 -7.71 10.67
CA GLU A 15 -3.43 -8.04 9.27
C GLU A 15 -2.63 -9.19 8.63
N TRP A 16 -2.01 -10.06 9.45
CA TRP A 16 -1.14 -11.16 8.98
C TRP A 16 -1.80 -12.55 9.00
N VAL A 17 -2.92 -12.70 9.72
CA VAL A 17 -3.56 -14.00 9.99
C VAL A 17 -5.06 -13.88 9.76
N GLY A 18 -5.75 -14.97 9.41
CA GLY A 18 -7.21 -15.00 9.36
C GLY A 18 -7.81 -14.84 7.96
N PRO A 19 -9.16 -14.82 7.87
CA PRO A 19 -9.86 -14.78 6.59
C PRO A 19 -9.61 -13.46 5.85
N VAL A 20 -9.65 -13.52 4.52
CA VAL A 20 -9.51 -12.33 3.67
C VAL A 20 -10.74 -11.45 3.85
N GLY A 21 -10.51 -10.19 4.26
CA GLY A 21 -11.53 -9.18 4.40
C GLY A 21 -10.99 -7.79 4.08
N LYS A 22 -11.79 -6.76 4.33
CA LYS A 22 -11.39 -5.36 4.15
C LYS A 22 -10.45 -4.98 5.29
N GLY A 23 -9.17 -4.84 4.97
CA GLY A 23 -8.16 -4.29 5.87
C GLY A 23 -8.37 -2.80 6.14
N THR A 24 -7.65 -2.28 7.13
CA THR A 24 -7.66 -0.88 7.50
C THR A 24 -6.73 -0.13 6.57
N LEU A 25 -7.33 0.60 5.62
CA LEU A 25 -6.56 1.46 4.74
C LEU A 25 -6.53 2.87 5.30
N GLU A 26 -5.40 3.22 5.89
CA GLU A 26 -5.16 4.53 6.46
C GLU A 26 -5.17 5.63 5.39
N PRO A 27 -5.63 6.86 5.70
CA PRO A 27 -5.79 7.93 4.72
C PRO A 27 -4.47 8.36 4.07
N PHE A 28 -3.35 8.21 4.78
CA PHE A 28 -2.02 8.51 4.22
C PHE A 28 -1.60 7.53 3.11
N ALA A 29 -2.21 6.35 3.04
CA ALA A 29 -1.95 5.40 1.94
C ALA A 29 -2.51 5.90 0.59
N TYR A 30 -3.46 6.84 0.62
CA TYR A 30 -3.96 7.53 -0.58
C TYR A 30 -3.31 8.89 -0.84
N ASP A 31 -2.39 9.32 0.02
CA ASP A 31 -1.75 10.61 -0.16
C ASP A 31 -0.76 10.56 -1.33
N LYS A 32 -1.23 10.97 -2.50
CA LYS A 32 -0.45 10.98 -3.74
C LYS A 32 0.89 11.73 -3.61
N PRO A 33 0.96 12.92 -2.96
CA PRO A 33 2.25 13.58 -2.69
C PRO A 33 3.23 12.72 -1.90
N THR A 34 2.77 12.03 -0.85
CA THR A 34 3.62 11.11 -0.06
C THR A 34 4.08 9.92 -0.89
N MET A 35 3.19 9.32 -1.69
CA MET A 35 3.54 8.20 -2.58
C MET A 35 4.61 8.58 -3.60
N GLU A 36 4.45 9.74 -4.27
CA GLU A 36 5.42 10.22 -5.25
C GLU A 36 6.78 10.54 -4.62
N ARG A 37 6.77 11.12 -3.41
CA ARG A 37 8.01 11.39 -2.67
C ARG A 37 8.70 10.10 -2.26
N LEU A 38 7.96 9.11 -1.77
CA LEU A 38 8.49 7.83 -1.36
C LEU A 38 9.11 7.09 -2.56
N TRP A 39 8.42 7.08 -3.70
CA TRP A 39 8.91 6.46 -4.93
C TRP A 39 10.23 7.06 -5.40
N LYS A 40 10.30 8.39 -5.53
CA LYS A 40 11.53 9.10 -5.93
C LYS A 40 12.69 8.85 -4.97
N LEU A 41 12.40 8.81 -3.67
CA LEU A 41 13.41 8.50 -2.66
C LEU A 41 13.90 7.06 -2.80
N SER A 42 13.00 6.10 -3.01
CA SER A 42 13.38 4.70 -3.23
C SER A 42 14.26 4.53 -4.47
N GLU A 43 13.92 5.19 -5.58
CA GLU A 43 14.76 5.20 -6.80
C GLU A 43 16.15 5.80 -6.54
N GLN A 44 16.21 6.91 -5.82
CA GLN A 44 17.47 7.56 -5.45
C GLN A 44 18.34 6.68 -4.55
N GLU A 45 17.77 6.07 -3.51
CA GLU A 45 18.51 5.29 -2.52
C GLU A 45 18.93 3.91 -3.05
N THR A 46 18.12 3.31 -3.92
CA THR A 46 18.44 2.00 -4.52
C THR A 46 19.28 2.10 -5.79
N GLY A 47 19.33 3.28 -6.42
CA GLY A 47 19.95 3.48 -7.73
C GLY A 47 19.26 2.70 -8.85
N LEU A 48 18.04 2.21 -8.62
CA LEU A 48 17.23 1.49 -9.57
C LEU A 48 16.19 2.44 -10.15
N ASP A 49 16.11 2.48 -11.47
CA ASP A 49 15.03 3.15 -12.20
C ASP A 49 14.01 2.10 -12.62
N TRP A 50 12.81 2.18 -12.05
CA TRP A 50 11.72 1.26 -12.39
C TRP A 50 10.88 1.91 -13.48
N THR A 51 11.07 1.47 -14.72
CA THR A 51 10.20 1.81 -15.85
C THR A 51 8.86 1.08 -15.69
N LEU A 52 7.94 1.72 -14.96
CA LEU A 52 6.55 1.29 -14.75
C LEU A 52 5.67 1.56 -15.98
#